data_AF-A0A1F8JLX5-F1
#
_entry.id   AF-A0A1F8JLX5-F1
#
_cell.length_a   1.000
_cell.length_b   1.000
_cell.length_c   1.000
_cell.angle_alpha   90.00
_cell.angle_beta   90.00
_cell.angle_gamma   90.00
#
_symmetry.space_group_name_H-M   'P 1'
#
loop_
_entity.id
_entity.type
_entity.pdbx_description
1 polymer ?
#
loop_
_entity_poly.entity_id
_entity_poly.type
_entity_poly.pdbx_seq_one_letter_code
_entity_poly.pdbx_strand_id
1 'polypeptide(L)'
;MGSGFSKMRKQQKVMQEQMGRLQEELQNKEIMGKSEGGLVEVVITGDKTIKSVKINPECVDPSDLEGLQDLLVSAARDAYSQLEKIMPQFPGL
;
A
#
# COMPACT_ATOMS: atom_id res chain seq x y z
N MET A 1 7.77 -40.05 16.90
CA MET A 1 7.48 -38.65 16.52
C MET A 1 8.77 -38.00 16.04
N GLY A 2 9.00 -37.81 14.73
CA GLY A 2 10.32 -37.31 14.28
C GLY A 2 10.45 -36.84 12.82
N SER A 3 9.47 -37.12 11.96
CA SER A 3 9.55 -36.74 10.53
C SER A 3 8.73 -35.49 10.17
N GLY A 4 7.58 -35.27 10.82
CA GLY A 4 6.71 -34.12 10.53
C GLY A 4 7.26 -32.77 10.99
N PHE A 5 7.89 -32.72 12.16
CA PHE A 5 8.40 -31.48 12.77
C PHE A 5 9.60 -30.89 12.01
N SER A 6 10.51 -31.73 11.54
CA SER A 6 11.67 -31.30 10.74
C SER A 6 11.25 -30.75 9.36
N LYS A 7 10.20 -31.32 8.75
CA LYS A 7 9.65 -30.82 7.47
C LYS A 7 8.93 -29.49 7.64
N MET A 8 8.18 -29.32 8.75
CA MET A 8 7.51 -28.07 9.10
C MET A 8 8.50 -26.93 9.37
N ARG A 9 9.58 -27.17 10.15
CA ARG A 9 10.63 -26.15 10.38
C ARG A 9 11.31 -25.70 9.10
N LYS A 10 11.56 -26.61 8.15
CA LYS A 10 12.17 -26.27 6.86
C LYS A 10 11.24 -25.40 6.01
N GLN A 11 9.94 -25.70 6.00
CA GLN A 11 8.94 -24.87 5.32
C GLN A 11 8.80 -23.48 5.95
N GLN A 12 8.84 -23.39 7.28
CA GLN A 12 8.82 -22.10 7.98
C GLN A 12 10.03 -21.22 7.62
N LYS A 13 11.25 -21.79 7.56
CA LYS A 13 12.45 -21.03 7.18
C LYS A 13 12.38 -20.50 5.75
N VAL A 14 11.95 -21.34 4.81
CA VAL A 14 11.79 -20.92 3.41
C VAL A 14 10.74 -19.81 3.29
N MET A 15 9.64 -19.91 4.03
CA MET A 15 8.63 -18.86 4.08
C MET A 15 9.19 -17.56 4.67
N GLN A 16 9.96 -17.62 5.76
CA GLN A 16 10.59 -16.42 6.36
C GLN A 16 11.54 -15.72 5.38
N GLU A 17 12.39 -16.47 4.68
CA GLU A 17 13.34 -15.91 3.70
C GLU A 17 12.63 -15.30 2.49
N GLN A 18 11.61 -15.98 1.95
CA GLN A 18 10.81 -15.45 0.83
C GLN A 18 10.08 -14.17 1.22
N MET A 19 9.54 -14.11 2.44
CA MET A 19 8.86 -12.91 2.94
C MET A 19 9.81 -11.73 3.13
N GLY A 20 11.02 -11.96 3.65
CA GLY A 20 12.03 -10.90 3.77
C GLY A 20 12.34 -10.26 2.42
N ARG A 21 12.54 -11.07 1.38
CA ARG A 21 12.78 -10.58 0.01
C ARG A 21 11.59 -9.82 -0.56
N LEU A 22 10.37 -10.35 -0.41
CA LEU A 22 9.16 -9.68 -0.88
C LEU A 22 8.96 -8.34 -0.17
N GLN A 23 9.27 -8.26 1.12
CA GLN A 23 9.15 -7.04 1.90
C GLN A 23 10.17 -5.98 1.45
N GLU A 24 11.42 -6.37 1.19
CA GLU A 24 12.44 -5.49 0.61
C GLU A 24 12.05 -4.99 -0.79
N GLU A 25 11.53 -5.87 -1.66
CA GLU A 25 11.09 -5.52 -3.02
C GLU A 25 9.90 -4.54 -3.00
N LEU A 26 8.98 -4.71 -2.06
CA LEU A 26 7.81 -3.84 -1.92
C LEU A 26 8.16 -2.49 -1.30
N GLN A 27 9.21 -2.41 -0.47
CA GLN A 27 9.55 -1.20 0.30
C GLN A 27 9.63 0.06 -0.57
N ASN A 28 10.30 -0.04 -1.72
CA ASN A 28 10.50 1.08 -2.65
C ASN A 28 9.52 1.09 -3.83
N LYS A 29 8.63 0.09 -3.91
CA LYS A 29 7.62 0.04 -4.97
C LYS A 29 6.66 1.21 -4.78
N GLU A 30 6.40 1.93 -5.86
CA GLU A 30 5.42 3.01 -5.88
C GLU A 30 4.01 2.45 -6.16
N ILE A 31 3.04 2.93 -5.39
CA ILE A 31 1.63 2.61 -5.47
C ILE A 31 0.88 3.92 -5.65
N MET A 32 0.05 3.98 -6.67
CA MET A 32 -0.69 5.18 -7.03
C MET A 32 -2.16 4.99 -6.70
N GLY A 33 -2.71 5.84 -5.81
CA GLY A 33 -4.14 5.95 -5.58
C GLY A 33 -4.73 7.21 -6.20
N LYS A 34 -6.02 7.17 -6.50
CA LYS A 34 -6.75 8.31 -7.08
C LYS A 34 -8.06 8.58 -6.36
N SER A 35 -8.45 9.86 -6.33
CA SER A 35 -9.78 10.24 -5.87
C SER A 35 -10.85 9.74 -6.83
N GLU A 36 -12.10 9.80 -6.39
CA GLU A 36 -13.24 9.71 -7.30
C GLU A 36 -13.11 10.79 -8.39
N GLY A 37 -13.36 10.42 -9.65
CA GLY A 37 -13.14 11.30 -10.81
C GLY A 37 -11.68 11.54 -11.22
N GLY A 38 -10.69 11.04 -10.48
CA GLY A 38 -9.28 11.15 -10.84
C GLY A 38 -8.68 12.56 -10.76
N LEU A 39 -9.33 13.46 -10.02
CA LEU A 39 -8.90 14.86 -9.86
C LEU A 39 -7.72 15.01 -8.90
N VAL A 40 -7.55 14.07 -7.97
CA VAL A 40 -6.38 14.00 -7.08
C VAL A 40 -5.71 12.63 -7.21
N GLU A 41 -4.38 12.64 -7.28
CA GLU A 41 -3.53 11.44 -7.33
C GLU A 41 -2.53 11.48 -6.16
N VAL A 42 -2.43 10.38 -5.42
CA VAL A 42 -1.46 10.21 -4.32
C VAL A 42 -0.58 9.01 -4.63
N VAL A 43 0.73 9.22 -4.59
CA VAL A 43 1.71 8.13 -4.72
C VAL A 43 2.30 7.84 -3.35
N ILE A 44 2.21 6.59 -2.93
CA ILE A 44 2.85 6.07 -1.72
C ILE A 44 3.86 4.98 -2.07
N THR A 45 4.81 4.72 -1.18
CA THR A 45 5.69 3.55 -1.27
C THR A 45 5.16 2.39 -0.41
N GLY A 46 5.68 1.18 -0.62
CA GLY A 46 5.26 -0.01 0.14
C GLY A 46 5.60 0.03 1.63
N ASP A 47 6.48 0.94 2.04
CA ASP A 47 6.73 1.29 3.45
C ASP A 47 5.71 2.28 4.04
N LYS A 48 4.63 2.60 3.29
CA LYS A 48 3.55 3.53 3.66
C LYS A 48 3.94 5.00 3.67
N THR A 49 5.09 5.37 3.09
CA THR A 49 5.51 6.78 2.93
C THR A 49 4.82 7.43 1.73
N ILE A 50 4.27 8.66 1.90
CA ILE A 50 3.74 9.45 0.78
C ILE A 50 4.92 10.08 0.01
N LYS A 51 4.98 9.83 -1.30
CA LYS A 51 6.00 10.38 -2.20
C LYS A 51 5.56 11.63 -2.92
N SER A 52 4.32 11.64 -3.42
CA SER A 52 3.80 12.79 -4.16
C SER A 52 2.29 12.89 -4.09
N VAL A 53 1.80 14.11 -4.21
CA VAL A 53 0.38 14.43 -4.38
C VAL A 53 0.26 15.33 -5.60
N LYS A 54 -0.63 15.00 -6.53
CA LYS A 54 -1.00 15.84 -7.67
C LYS A 54 -2.47 16.19 -7.56
N ILE A 55 -2.77 17.45 -7.80
CA ILE A 55 -4.12 18.02 -7.71
C ILE A 55 -4.41 18.69 -9.05
N ASN A 56 -5.51 18.30 -9.69
CA ASN A 56 -6.00 18.97 -10.89
C ASN A 56 -6.52 20.37 -10.48
N PRO A 57 -6.07 21.47 -11.12
CA PRO A 57 -6.56 22.81 -10.83
C PRO A 57 -8.09 22.96 -10.87
N GLU A 58 -8.79 22.12 -11.64
CA GLU A 58 -10.25 22.12 -11.74
C GLU A 58 -10.97 21.84 -10.42
N CYS A 59 -10.34 21.14 -9.46
CA CYS A 59 -10.91 20.92 -8.13
C CYS A 59 -10.39 21.88 -7.05
N VAL A 60 -9.67 22.93 -7.44
CA VAL A 60 -9.14 23.95 -6.51
C VAL A 60 -10.06 25.17 -6.49
N ASP A 61 -11.12 25.09 -5.70
CA ASP A 61 -12.00 26.23 -5.40
C ASP A 61 -11.72 26.74 -3.98
N PRO A 62 -11.23 28.00 -3.81
CA PRO A 62 -11.04 28.61 -2.49
C PRO A 62 -12.32 28.69 -1.64
N SER A 63 -13.49 28.63 -2.28
CA SER A 63 -14.81 28.66 -1.63
C SER A 63 -15.25 27.28 -1.14
N ASP A 64 -14.63 26.20 -1.65
CA ASP A 64 -14.94 24.81 -1.32
C ASP A 64 -13.65 24.01 -1.02
N LEU A 65 -12.98 24.39 0.06
CA LEU A 65 -11.80 23.66 0.53
C LEU A 65 -12.16 22.28 1.12
N GLU A 66 -13.39 22.10 1.59
CA GLU A 66 -13.88 20.84 2.17
C GLU A 66 -13.95 19.75 1.09
N GLY A 67 -14.51 20.08 -0.09
CA GLY A 67 -14.51 19.16 -1.23
C GLY A 67 -13.11 18.72 -1.66
N LEU A 68 -12.14 19.65 -1.71
CA LEU A 68 -10.75 19.32 -2.03
C LEU A 68 -10.11 18.38 -0.98
N GLN A 69 -10.39 18.62 0.31
CA GLN A 69 -9.91 17.77 1.40
C GLN A 69 -10.48 16.36 1.30
N ASP A 70 -11.77 16.21 0.96
CA ASP A 70 -12.39 14.91 0.77
C ASP A 70 -11.78 14.13 -0.40
N LEU A 71 -11.46 14.81 -1.51
CA LEU A 71 -10.76 14.20 -2.64
C LEU A 71 -9.37 13.69 -2.25
N LEU A 72 -8.62 14.47 -1.46
CA LEU A 72 -7.32 14.05 -0.94
C LEU A 72 -7.42 12.81 -0.05
N VAL A 73 -8.39 12.79 0.87
CA VAL A 73 -8.63 11.63 1.75
C VAL A 73 -9.03 10.41 0.92
N SER A 74 -9.87 10.59 -0.09
CA SER A 74 -10.30 9.52 -0.99
C SER A 74 -9.12 8.94 -1.76
N ALA A 75 -8.27 9.78 -2.36
CA ALA A 75 -7.08 9.35 -3.11
C ALA A 75 -6.06 8.62 -2.22
N ALA A 76 -5.83 9.12 -1.00
CA ALA A 76 -4.93 8.47 -0.05
C ALA A 76 -5.48 7.11 0.39
N ARG A 77 -6.79 7.02 0.67
CA ARG A 77 -7.46 5.76 1.02
C ARG A 77 -7.34 4.73 -0.10
N ASP A 78 -7.54 5.15 -1.34
CA ASP A 78 -7.36 4.28 -2.50
C ASP A 78 -5.91 3.78 -2.62
N ALA A 79 -4.91 4.65 -2.42
CA ALA A 79 -3.51 4.25 -2.43
C ALA A 79 -3.20 3.17 -1.38
N TYR A 80 -3.69 3.35 -0.15
CA TYR A 80 -3.53 2.36 0.92
C TYR A 80 -4.30 1.07 0.63
N SER A 81 -5.51 1.14 0.07
CA SER A 81 -6.26 -0.05 -0.33
C SER A 81 -5.53 -0.85 -1.41
N GLN A 82 -4.91 -0.17 -2.38
CA GLN A 82 -4.08 -0.82 -3.39
C GLN A 82 -2.81 -1.45 -2.79
N LEU A 83 -2.19 -0.79 -1.81
CA LEU A 83 -1.06 -1.36 -1.07
C LEU A 83 -1.47 -2.66 -0.35
N GLU A 84 -2.61 -2.67 0.33
CA GLU A 84 -3.11 -3.88 1.02
C GLU A 84 -3.35 -5.06 0.08
N LYS A 85 -3.71 -4.82 -1.19
CA LYS A 85 -3.91 -5.88 -2.19
C LYS A 85 -2.59 -6.52 -2.66
N ILE A 86 -1.49 -5.78 -2.62
CA ILE A 86 -0.17 -6.27 -3.04
C ILE A 86 0.70 -6.72 -1.87
N MET A 87 0.39 -6.27 -0.65
CA MET A 87 1.09 -6.72 0.54
C MET A 87 0.70 -8.17 0.84
N PRO A 88 1.68 -9.07 1.06
CA PRO A 88 1.40 -10.41 1.53
C PRO A 88 0.66 -10.32 2.88
N GLN A 89 -0.56 -10.84 2.96
CA GLN A 89 -1.22 -10.99 4.25
C GLN A 89 -0.47 -12.04 5.07
N PHE A 90 -0.08 -11.68 6.30
CA PHE A 90 0.46 -12.64 7.26
C PHE A 90 -0.69 -13.45 7.87
N PRO A 91 -0.83 -14.75 7.59
CA PRO A 91 -1.62 -15.60 8.46
C PRO A 91 -0.86 -15.78 9.78
N GLY A 92 -1.30 -15.11 10.86
CA GLY A 92 -0.85 -15.45 12.22
C GLY A 92 -0.41 -14.32 13.16
N LEU A 93 -0.96 -13.11 13.03
CA LEU A 93 -1.16 -12.22 14.18
C LEU A 93 -2.66 -12.00 14.36
#